data_AF-A0A9E3LAH1-F1
#
_entry.id   AF-A0A9E3LAH1-F1
#
_cell.length_a   1.000
_cell.length_b   1.000
_cell.length_c   1.000
_cell.angle_alpha   90.00
_cell.angle_beta   90.00
_cell.angle_gamma   90.00
#
_symmetry.space_group_name_H-M   'P 1'
#
loop_
_entity.id
_entity.type
_entity.pdbx_description
1 polymer ?
#
loop_
_entity_poly.entity_id
_entity_poly.type
_entity_poly.pdbx_seq_one_letter_code
_entity_poly.pdbx_strand_id
1 'polypeptide(L)'
;MTENARPASFLTFICLAALLGVSILVSRLHLGPLRIVIILLLAAGQGLLVLLNFMRARLSSPLIWAAAAASFLWLGILFSLALSDYLTRPVTW
;
A
#
# COMPACT_ATOMS: atom_id res chain seq x y z
N MET A 1 22.78 24.94 11.68
CA MET A 1 21.39 24.42 11.63
C MET A 1 20.92 24.30 10.18
N THR A 2 21.66 23.57 9.35
CA THR A 2 21.25 23.27 7.96
C THR A 2 21.40 21.77 7.78
N GLU A 3 20.45 21.03 8.37
CA GLU A 3 20.37 19.59 8.17
C GLU A 3 20.01 19.37 6.70
N ASN A 4 21.00 18.88 5.97
CA ASN A 4 20.91 18.44 4.59
C ASN A 4 19.65 17.58 4.39
N ALA A 5 18.60 18.17 3.82
CA ALA A 5 17.51 17.40 3.24
C ALA A 5 18.16 16.45 2.23
N ARG A 6 18.31 15.17 2.61
CA ARG A 6 18.94 14.17 1.75
C ARG A 6 18.16 14.18 0.44
N PRO A 7 18.81 14.39 -0.73
CA PRO A 7 18.09 14.56 -2.00
C PRO A 7 17.13 13.39 -2.29
N ALA A 8 17.42 12.21 -1.75
CA ALA A 8 16.58 11.02 -1.81
C ALA A 8 15.17 11.19 -1.20
N SER A 9 15.02 11.93 -0.10
CA SER A 9 13.71 12.12 0.55
C SER A 9 12.80 13.01 -0.28
N PHE A 10 13.36 14.07 -0.88
CA PHE A 10 12.63 14.98 -1.73
C PHE A 10 12.18 14.31 -3.04
N LEU A 11 13.04 13.47 -3.62
CA LEU A 11 12.69 12.65 -4.79
C LEU A 11 11.55 11.68 -4.49
N THR A 12 11.58 11.03 -3.32
CA THR A 12 10.51 10.12 -2.89
C THR A 12 9.18 10.86 -2.72
N PHE A 13 9.22 12.07 -2.16
CA PHE A 13 8.02 12.91 -2.03
C PHE A 13 7.40 13.25 -3.38
N ILE A 14 8.21 13.66 -4.37
CA ILE A 14 7.73 13.91 -5.74
C ILE A 14 7.13 12.63 -6.36
N CYS A 15 7.79 11.48 -6.17
CA CYS A 15 7.28 10.20 -6.68
C CYS A 15 5.93 9.83 -6.05
N LEU A 16 5.76 10.04 -4.74
CA LEU A 16 4.47 9.84 -4.05
C LEU A 16 3.39 10.80 -4.58
N ALA A 17 3.73 12.07 -4.79
CA ALA A 17 2.80 13.05 -5.36
C ALA A 17 2.39 12.67 -6.79
N ALA A 18 3.32 12.18 -7.61
CA ALA A 18 3.05 11.69 -8.95
C ALA A 18 2.12 10.45 -8.92
N LEU A 19 2.40 9.46 -8.08
CA LEU A 19 1.55 8.27 -7.91
C LEU A 19 0.13 8.64 -7.46
N LEU A 20 0.02 9.63 -6.56
CA LEU A 20 -1.26 10.16 -6.13
C LEU A 20 -2.02 10.82 -7.30
N GLY A 21 -1.34 11.64 -8.10
CA GLY A 21 -1.90 12.25 -9.30
C GLY A 21 -2.42 11.21 -10.30
N VAL A 22 -1.65 10.15 -10.55
CA VAL A 22 -2.06 9.03 -11.40
C VAL A 22 -3.29 8.32 -10.82
N SER A 23 -3.33 8.07 -9.50
CA SER A 23 -4.48 7.45 -8.84
C SER A 23 -5.76 8.27 -9.00
N ILE A 24 -5.67 9.60 -8.85
CA ILE A 24 -6.78 10.52 -9.09
C ILE A 24 -7.24 10.42 -10.55
N LEU A 25 -6.31 10.43 -11.51
CA LEU A 25 -6.65 10.35 -12.93
C LEU A 25 -7.34 9.01 -13.28
N VAL A 26 -6.79 7.89 -12.80
CA VAL A 26 -7.38 6.55 -12.98
C VAL A 26 -8.78 6.48 -12.36
N SER A 27 -9.00 7.13 -11.21
CA SER A 27 -10.31 7.20 -10.57
C SER A 27 -11.36 7.92 -11.43
N ARG A 28 -10.94 8.91 -12.24
CA ARG A 28 -11.82 9.62 -13.17
C ARG A 28 -12.10 8.87 -14.48
N LEU A 29 -11.28 7.88 -14.82
CA LEU A 29 -11.48 7.07 -16.01
C LEU A 29 -12.50 5.95 -15.76
N HIS A 30 -13.42 5.76 -16.72
CA HIS A 30 -14.40 4.68 -16.68
C HIS A 30 -13.77 3.35 -17.15
N LEU A 31 -12.88 2.79 -16.33
CA LEU A 31 -12.17 1.53 -16.60
C LEU A 31 -12.93 0.28 -16.14
N GLY A 32 -14.22 0.41 -15.81
CA GLY A 32 -15.06 -0.69 -15.33
C GLY A 32 -14.48 -1.36 -14.06
N PRO A 33 -14.63 -2.69 -13.90
CA PRO A 33 -14.14 -3.43 -12.73
C PRO A 33 -12.61 -3.34 -12.52
N LEU A 34 -11.84 -3.19 -13.61
CA LEU A 34 -10.37 -3.10 -13.53
C LEU A 34 -9.88 -1.86 -12.79
N ARG A 35 -10.72 -0.82 -12.67
CA ARG A 35 -10.40 0.41 -11.92
C ARG A 35 -9.99 0.10 -10.48
N ILE A 36 -10.71 -0.78 -9.79
CA ILE A 36 -10.43 -1.08 -8.37
C ILE A 36 -9.06 -1.75 -8.21
N VAL A 37 -8.71 -2.66 -9.12
CA VAL A 37 -7.44 -3.39 -9.10
C VAL A 37 -6.27 -2.44 -9.33
N ILE A 38 -6.38 -1.53 -10.30
CA ILE A 38 -5.33 -0.55 -10.61
C ILE A 38 -5.13 0.42 -9.44
N ILE A 39 -6.22 0.94 -8.85
CA ILE A 39 -6.13 1.86 -7.71
C ILE A 39 -5.49 1.16 -6.50
N LEU A 40 -5.84 -0.10 -6.23
CA LEU A 40 -5.22 -0.89 -5.16
C LEU A 40 -3.73 -1.12 -5.40
N LEU A 41 -3.31 -1.43 -6.63
CA LEU A 41 -1.90 -1.58 -6.98
C LEU A 41 -1.12 -0.27 -6.78
N LEU A 42 -1.69 0.87 -7.18
CA LEU A 42 -1.10 2.18 -6.93
C LEU A 42 -0.98 2.48 -5.43
N ALA A 43 -2.03 2.22 -4.66
CA ALA A 43 -2.02 2.42 -3.20
C ALA A 43 -0.96 1.54 -2.51
N ALA A 44 -0.83 0.27 -2.93
CA ALA A 44 0.22 -0.63 -2.43
C ALA A 44 1.62 -0.09 -2.76
N GLY A 45 1.83 0.43 -3.97
CA GLY A 45 3.08 1.07 -4.38
C GLY A 45 3.43 2.30 -3.53
N GLN A 46 2.44 3.14 -3.20
CA GLN A 46 2.63 4.29 -2.30
C GLN A 46 3.06 3.83 -0.91
N GLY A 47 2.38 2.83 -0.35
CA GLY A 47 2.72 2.26 0.96
C GLY A 47 4.14 1.71 1.00
N LEU A 48 4.56 0.99 -0.05
CA LEU A 48 5.91 0.45 -0.14
C LEU A 48 6.98 1.56 -0.21
N LEU A 49 6.75 2.62 -0.98
CA LEU A 49 7.66 3.76 -1.05
C LEU A 49 7.83 4.46 0.30
N VAL A 50 6.73 4.63 1.04
CA VAL A 50 6.72 5.21 2.39
C VAL A 50 7.49 4.31 3.37
N LEU A 51 7.21 3.01 3.36
CA LEU A 51 7.87 2.03 4.22
C LEU A 51 9.39 2.04 4.01
N LEU A 52 9.84 1.99 2.75
CA LEU A 52 11.27 1.89 2.44
C LEU A 52 12.05 3.18 2.73
N ASN A 53 11.47 4.35 2.42
CA ASN A 53 12.21 5.62 2.45
C ASN A 53 11.92 6.47 3.69
N PHE A 54 10.66 6.58 4.12
CA PHE A 54 10.28 7.46 5.24
C PHE A 54 10.38 6.76 6.59
N MET A 55 10.00 5.49 6.67
CA MET A 55 10.09 4.71 7.92
C MET A 55 11.51 4.18 8.19
N ARG A 56 12.48 4.47 7.32
CA ARG A 56 13.85 3.90 7.37
C ARG A 56 13.86 2.38 7.53
N ALA A 57 12.84 1.68 7.03
CA ALA A 57 12.72 0.22 7.12
C ALA A 57 13.94 -0.50 6.52
N ARG A 58 14.62 0.17 5.57
CA ARG A 58 15.80 -0.34 4.86
C ARG A 58 17.06 -0.48 5.73
N LEU A 59 17.17 0.27 6.84
CA LEU A 59 18.31 0.18 7.77
C LEU A 59 17.94 -0.54 9.07
N SER A 60 16.73 -1.07 9.17
CA SER A 60 16.22 -1.69 10.39
C SER A 60 16.66 -3.15 10.50
N SER A 61 16.73 -3.67 11.74
CA SER A 61 17.04 -5.07 12.00
C SER A 61 16.13 -6.02 11.20
N PRO A 62 16.63 -7.17 10.72
CA PRO A 62 15.83 -8.17 10.00
C PRO A 62 14.58 -8.62 10.78
N LEU A 63 14.57 -8.48 12.11
CA LEU A 63 13.41 -8.76 12.96
C LEU A 63 12.20 -7.86 12.63
N ILE A 64 12.43 -6.61 12.23
CA ILE A 64 11.37 -5.65 11.87
C ILE A 64 10.73 -6.05 10.53
N TRP A 65 11.52 -6.54 9.59
CA TRP A 65 11.01 -7.08 8.32
C TRP A 65 10.19 -8.35 8.53
N ALA A 66 10.66 -9.25 9.39
CA ALA A 66 9.92 -10.46 9.75
C ALA A 66 8.58 -10.11 10.42
N ALA A 67 8.57 -9.15 11.35
CA ALA A 67 7.35 -8.68 12.00
C ALA A 67 6.37 -8.04 11.00
N ALA A 68 6.84 -7.17 10.11
CA ALA A 68 6.02 -6.55 9.08
C ALA A 68 5.42 -7.58 8.12
N ALA A 69 6.21 -8.55 7.66
CA ALA A 69 5.73 -9.65 6.82
C ALA A 69 4.72 -10.52 7.56
N ALA A 70 4.96 -10.83 8.84
CA ALA A 70 4.03 -11.58 9.69
C ALA A 70 2.69 -10.85 9.87
N SER A 71 2.71 -9.52 10.07
CA SER A 71 1.49 -8.72 10.15
C SER A 71 0.68 -8.76 8.85
N PHE A 72 1.33 -8.64 7.69
CA PHE A 72 0.65 -8.74 6.40
C PHE A 72 0.12 -10.14 6.12
N LEU A 73 0.90 -11.18 6.43
CA LEU A 73 0.48 -12.58 6.31
C LEU A 73 -0.76 -12.84 7.19
N TRP A 74 -0.70 -12.44 8.45
CA TRP A 74 -1.80 -12.60 9.39
C TRP A 74 -3.06 -11.86 8.92
N LEU A 75 -2.92 -10.63 8.45
CA LEU A 75 -4.02 -9.83 7.93
C LEU A 75 -4.63 -10.46 6.66
N GLY A 76 -3.79 -11.05 5.80
CA GLY A 76 -4.24 -11.82 4.63
C GLY A 76 -5.08 -13.04 5.02
N ILE A 77 -4.66 -13.79 6.06
CA ILE A 77 -5.43 -14.91 6.60
C ILE A 77 -6.80 -14.42 7.11
N LEU A 78 -6.83 -13.37 7.92
CA LEU A 78 -8.08 -12.80 8.44
C LEU A 78 -9.03 -12.34 7.32
N PHE A 79 -8.51 -11.66 6.30
CA PHE A 79 -9.31 -11.25 5.14
C PHE A 79 -9.89 -12.44 4.39
N SER A 80 -9.08 -13.48 4.15
CA SER A 80 -9.53 -14.66 3.40
C SER A 80 -10.59 -15.45 4.16
N LEU A 81 -10.46 -15.55 5.49
CA LEU A 81 -11.46 -16.16 6.35
C LEU A 81 -12.75 -15.34 6.40
N ALA A 82 -12.65 -14.03 6.60
CA ALA A 82 -13.81 -13.14 6.63
C ALA A 82 -14.58 -13.12 5.31
N LEU A 83 -13.86 -13.11 4.18
CA LEU A 83 -14.50 -13.16 2.86
C LEU A 83 -15.15 -14.53 2.61
N SER A 84 -14.52 -15.63 3.02
CA SER A 84 -15.13 -16.97 2.90
C SER A 84 -16.41 -17.10 3.73
N ASP A 85 -16.40 -16.55 4.94
CA ASP A 85 -17.57 -16.50 5.81
C ASP A 85 -18.71 -15.71 5.16
N TYR A 86 -18.40 -14.50 4.66
CA TYR A 86 -19.37 -13.66 3.97
C TYR A 86 -19.96 -14.33 2.72
N LEU A 87 -19.13 -14.97 1.90
CA LEU A 87 -19.55 -15.63 0.66
C LEU A 87 -20.35 -16.93 0.92
N THR A 88 -20.13 -17.60 2.05
CA THR A 88 -20.85 -18.82 2.44
C THR A 88 -22.21 -18.51 3.08
N ARG A 89 -22.45 -17.27 3.51
CA ARG A 89 -23.69 -16.92 4.20
C ARG A 89 -24.89 -17.05 3.25
N PRO A 90 -25.89 -17.90 3.58
CA PRO A 90 -27.08 -18.00 2.76
C PRO A 90 -27.84 -16.68 2.79
N VAL A 91 -28.36 -16.26 1.64
CA VAL A 91 -29.20 -15.08 1.53
C VAL A 91 -30.59 -15.43 2.07
N THR A 92 -30.76 -15.30 3.38
CA THR A 92 -32.06 -15.44 4.05
C THR A 92 -32.66 -14.05 4.18
N TRP A 93 -33.59 -13.71 3.30
CA TRP A 93 -34.45 -12.53 3.44
C TRP A 93 -35.56 -12.80 4.47
#